data_AF-A0A9N9FZB0-F1
#
_entry.id   AF-A0A9N9FZB0-F1
#
_cell.length_a   1.000
_cell.length_b   1.000
_cell.length_c   1.000
_cell.angle_alpha   90.00
_cell.angle_beta   90.00
_cell.angle_gamma   90.00
#
_symmetry.space_group_name_H-M   'P 1'
#
loop_
_entity.id
_entity.type
_entity.pdbx_description
1 polymer ?
#
loop_
_entity_poly.entity_id
_entity_poly.type
_entity_poly.pdbx_seq_one_letter_code
_entity_poly.pdbx_strand_id
1 'polypeptide(L)'
;MTSQQKVTEDAHILGDFSVTPIGVGISTSNYIAETQKVLKESGLNYKLHASGTNIEGRWDDVVSTIRKCVDRLHEMGVSRVDTNIRINTRTDKKLTLEDSIRITGEINDTDTYQYNLASNKRDVYLAADLVLPEVVYRIPKYIDTVIKQQLGEEPLNWTDNVYEWENYDEKVGPI
;
A
#
# COMPACT_ATOMS: atom_id res chain seq x y z
N MET A 1 -8.34 -29.61 9.16
CA MET A 1 -7.65 -28.38 8.72
C MET A 1 -8.20 -28.04 7.35
N THR A 2 -8.91 -26.92 7.24
CA THR A 2 -9.86 -26.59 6.16
C THR A 2 -9.13 -26.09 4.91
N SER A 3 -9.68 -26.37 3.72
CA SER A 3 -9.03 -26.11 2.42
C SER A 3 -8.63 -24.64 2.16
N GLN A 4 -9.19 -23.68 2.90
CA GLN A 4 -8.81 -22.26 2.84
C GLN A 4 -7.42 -21.97 3.43
N GLN A 5 -7.00 -22.72 4.45
CA GLN A 5 -5.71 -22.51 5.13
C GLN A 5 -4.52 -22.79 4.21
N LYS A 6 -4.68 -23.73 3.26
CA LYS A 6 -3.68 -24.09 2.26
C LYS A 6 -3.43 -23.02 1.19
N VAL A 7 -4.42 -22.16 0.91
CA VAL A 7 -4.30 -21.17 -0.18
C VAL A 7 -3.35 -20.03 0.22
N THR A 8 -3.28 -19.71 1.51
CA THR A 8 -2.48 -18.60 2.03
C THR A 8 -1.04 -18.97 2.38
N GLU A 9 -0.75 -20.21 2.78
CA GLU A 9 0.61 -20.66 3.15
C GLU A 9 1.59 -20.65 1.95
N ASP A 10 1.10 -20.93 0.74
CA ASP A 10 1.89 -20.88 -0.49
C ASP A 10 1.77 -19.53 -1.23
N ALA A 11 1.05 -18.55 -0.67
CA ALA A 11 0.83 -17.27 -1.33
C ALA A 11 2.11 -16.43 -1.37
N HIS A 12 2.39 -15.86 -2.54
CA HIS A 12 3.42 -14.82 -2.68
C HIS A 12 2.82 -13.48 -2.23
N ILE A 13 3.52 -12.79 -1.33
CA ILE A 13 3.05 -11.55 -0.71
C ILE A 13 4.06 -10.43 -0.85
N LEU A 14 3.54 -9.20 -0.83
CA LEU A 14 4.31 -7.98 -0.65
C LEU A 14 4.04 -7.47 0.76
N GLY A 15 5.09 -7.31 1.55
CA GLY A 15 5.06 -6.73 2.87
C GLY A 15 5.69 -5.35 2.87
N ASP A 16 5.13 -4.46 3.67
CA ASP A 16 5.77 -3.23 4.15
C ASP A 16 5.78 -3.29 5.67
N PHE A 17 6.95 -3.15 6.28
CA PHE A 17 7.05 -3.26 7.73
C PHE A 17 8.09 -2.34 8.35
N SER A 18 7.88 -2.02 9.62
CA SER A 18 8.83 -1.31 10.46
C SER A 18 8.92 -1.98 11.83
N VAL A 19 10.12 -2.04 12.40
CA VAL A 19 10.39 -2.60 13.72
C VAL A 19 11.10 -1.55 14.56
N THR A 20 10.44 -1.09 15.62
CA THR A 20 10.88 0.05 16.42
C THR A 20 11.14 -0.38 17.87
N PRO A 21 12.39 -0.35 18.34
CA PRO A 21 12.67 -0.58 19.75
C PRO A 21 12.16 0.59 20.60
N ILE A 22 11.48 0.31 21.71
CA ILE A 22 10.94 1.30 22.63
C ILE A 22 11.77 1.31 23.92
N GLY A 23 12.10 2.52 24.40
CA GLY A 23 12.79 2.70 25.68
C GLY A 23 14.32 2.57 25.61
N VAL A 24 14.90 2.58 24.41
CA VAL A 24 16.35 2.44 24.17
C VAL A 24 17.10 3.77 23.99
N GLY A 25 16.43 4.89 24.25
CA GLY A 25 16.91 6.24 23.96
C GLY A 25 16.62 6.69 22.53
N ILE A 26 17.25 7.80 22.11
CA ILE A 26 16.96 8.47 20.83
C ILE A 26 17.71 7.83 19.66
N SER A 27 18.88 7.26 19.91
CA SER A 27 19.72 6.66 18.86
C SER A 27 19.30 5.22 18.59
N THR A 28 18.73 4.96 17.42
CA THR A 28 18.23 3.64 17.02
C THR A 28 19.07 2.97 15.92
N SER A 29 20.11 3.65 15.40
CA SER A 29 20.87 3.19 14.23
C SER A 29 21.51 1.81 14.40
N ASN A 30 22.01 1.48 15.61
CA ASN A 30 22.61 0.16 15.88
C ASN A 30 21.57 -0.96 15.79
N TYR A 31 20.35 -0.73 16.29
CA TYR A 31 19.26 -1.70 16.21
C TYR A 31 18.80 -1.93 14.77
N ILE A 32 18.71 -0.83 13.99
CA ILE A 32 18.38 -0.89 12.56
C ILE A 32 19.46 -1.66 11.78
N ALA A 33 20.75 -1.46 12.11
CA ALA A 33 21.83 -2.20 11.46
C ALA A 33 21.75 -3.72 11.74
N GLU A 34 21.32 -4.14 12.92
CA GLU A 34 21.14 -5.55 13.26
C GLU A 34 19.92 -6.18 12.56
N THR A 35 18.80 -5.47 12.44
CA THR A 35 17.65 -5.96 11.66
C THR A 35 17.97 -6.08 10.17
N GLN A 36 18.82 -5.19 9.63
CA GLN A 36 19.32 -5.29 8.26
C GLN A 36 20.17 -6.55 8.02
N LYS A 37 20.93 -7.02 9.01
CA LYS A 37 21.68 -8.29 8.89
C LYS A 37 20.72 -9.47 8.76
N VAL A 38 19.67 -9.51 9.57
CA VAL A 38 18.62 -10.54 9.48
C VAL A 38 17.96 -10.53 8.10
N LEU A 39 17.63 -9.35 7.57
CA LEU A 39 17.07 -9.21 6.22
C LEU A 39 18.02 -9.74 5.14
N LYS A 40 19.31 -9.40 5.23
CA LYS A 40 20.32 -9.89 4.29
C LYS A 40 20.47 -11.42 4.33
N GLU A 41 20.43 -12.01 5.52
CA GLU A 41 20.52 -13.45 5.73
C GLU A 41 19.27 -14.21 5.26
N SER A 42 18.11 -13.53 5.17
CA SER A 42 16.86 -14.14 4.71
C SER A 42 16.90 -14.58 3.24
N GLY A 43 17.71 -13.90 2.41
CA GLY A 43 17.73 -14.10 0.96
C GLY A 43 16.46 -13.63 0.22
N LEU A 44 15.51 -13.01 0.92
CA LEU A 44 14.31 -12.44 0.32
C LEU A 44 14.64 -11.16 -0.46
N ASN A 45 13.80 -10.82 -1.44
CA ASN A 45 13.90 -9.53 -2.10
C ASN A 45 13.30 -8.46 -1.17
N TYR A 46 14.07 -7.42 -0.88
CA TYR A 46 13.65 -6.34 -0.01
C TYR A 46 14.26 -5.00 -0.43
N LYS A 47 13.58 -3.92 -0.07
CA LYS A 47 14.01 -2.54 -0.33
C LYS A 47 13.75 -1.67 0.89
N LEU A 48 14.79 -0.99 1.35
CA LEU A 48 14.69 -0.04 2.46
C LEU A 48 14.09 1.28 1.98
N HIS A 49 13.35 1.94 2.87
CA HIS A 49 12.92 3.33 2.74
C HIS A 49 13.07 4.06 4.08
N ALA A 50 12.76 5.35 4.11
CA ALA A 50 13.04 6.22 5.25
C ALA A 50 12.38 5.77 6.58
N SER A 51 11.30 5.01 6.51
CA SER A 51 10.44 4.65 7.65
C SER A 51 10.26 3.14 7.84
N GLY A 52 10.96 2.30 7.06
CA GLY A 52 10.70 0.87 7.08
C GLY A 52 11.38 0.11 5.95
N THR A 53 10.81 -1.05 5.64
CA THR A 53 11.30 -1.96 4.63
C THR A 53 10.13 -2.59 3.86
N ASN A 54 10.18 -2.49 2.54
CA ASN A 54 9.38 -3.34 1.67
C ASN A 54 10.08 -4.68 1.49
N ILE A 55 9.34 -5.77 1.52
CA ILE A 55 9.84 -7.15 1.41
C ILE A 55 8.85 -7.98 0.59
N GLU A 56 9.31 -8.93 -0.20
CA GLU A 56 8.43 -9.86 -0.91
C GLU A 56 8.93 -11.29 -0.83
N GLY A 57 7.99 -12.24 -0.90
CA GLY A 57 8.32 -13.65 -0.75
C GLY A 57 7.09 -14.50 -0.49
N ARG A 58 7.32 -15.77 -0.11
CA ARG A 58 6.25 -16.61 0.42
C ARG A 58 5.78 -16.06 1.76
N TRP A 59 4.49 -16.22 2.06
CA TRP A 59 3.89 -15.77 3.32
C TRP A 59 4.74 -16.12 4.54
N ASP A 60 5.05 -17.41 4.72
CA ASP A 60 5.77 -17.91 5.90
C ASP A 60 7.21 -17.37 5.97
N ASP A 61 7.89 -17.23 4.83
CA ASP A 61 9.27 -16.73 4.80
C ASP A 61 9.34 -15.26 5.20
N VAL A 62 8.39 -14.44 4.71
CA VAL A 62 8.29 -13.02 5.04
C VAL A 62 7.97 -12.84 6.52
N VAL A 63 6.92 -13.50 7.02
CA VAL A 63 6.51 -13.37 8.43
C VAL A 63 7.58 -13.92 9.37
N SER A 64 8.23 -15.03 9.02
CA SER A 64 9.34 -15.60 9.78
C SER A 64 10.54 -14.64 9.83
N THR A 65 10.83 -13.95 8.74
CA THR A 65 11.92 -12.96 8.69
C THR A 65 11.61 -11.74 9.57
N ILE A 66 10.38 -11.22 9.54
CA ILE A 66 9.97 -10.12 10.42
C ILE A 66 10.06 -10.54 11.89
N ARG A 67 9.62 -11.76 12.23
CA ARG A 67 9.77 -12.33 13.58
C ARG A 67 11.24 -12.37 14.01
N LYS A 68 12.15 -12.85 13.15
CA LYS A 68 13.59 -12.87 13.45
C LYS A 68 14.16 -11.49 13.71
N CYS A 69 13.67 -10.44 13.04
CA CYS A 69 14.08 -9.06 13.33
C CYS A 69 13.67 -8.67 14.77
N VAL A 70 12.46 -9.01 15.20
CA VAL A 70 11.97 -8.76 16.57
C VAL A 70 12.79 -9.56 17.59
N ASP A 71 12.99 -10.85 17.34
CA ASP A 71 13.82 -11.73 18.19
C ASP A 71 15.22 -11.14 18.37
N ARG A 72 15.84 -10.69 17.28
CA ARG A 72 17.18 -10.09 17.31
C ARG A 72 17.25 -8.87 18.21
N LEU A 73 16.24 -8.02 18.22
CA LEU A 73 16.19 -6.87 19.12
C LEU A 73 16.03 -7.28 20.59
N HIS A 74 15.23 -8.31 20.87
CA HIS A 74 15.11 -8.85 22.23
C HIS A 74 16.42 -9.48 22.72
N GLU A 75 17.17 -10.18 21.86
CA GLU A 75 18.51 -10.68 22.18
C GLU A 75 19.50 -9.57 22.53
N MET A 76 19.32 -8.38 21.96
CA MET A 76 20.12 -7.18 22.28
C MET A 76 19.69 -6.50 23.59
N GLY A 77 18.68 -7.04 24.29
CA GLY A 77 18.19 -6.50 25.56
C GLY A 77 17.07 -5.47 25.43
N VAL A 78 16.45 -5.32 24.26
CA VAL A 78 15.30 -4.44 24.09
C VAL A 78 14.07 -5.05 24.76
N SER A 79 13.55 -4.41 25.82
CA SER A 79 12.41 -4.92 26.57
C SER A 79 11.08 -4.84 25.83
N ARG A 80 10.93 -3.90 24.89
CA ARG A 80 9.69 -3.68 24.14
C ARG A 80 10.00 -3.29 22.70
N VAL A 81 9.35 -3.97 21.78
CA VAL A 81 9.43 -3.69 20.33
C VAL A 81 8.01 -3.41 19.84
N ASP A 82 7.84 -2.32 19.11
CA ASP A 82 6.63 -2.01 18.35
C ASP A 82 6.87 -2.35 16.88
N THR A 83 5.93 -3.05 16.25
CA THR A 83 6.09 -3.51 14.86
C THR A 83 4.83 -3.20 14.08
N ASN A 84 4.97 -2.44 13.00
CA ASN A 84 3.90 -2.18 12.05
C ASN A 84 4.12 -3.06 10.82
N ILE A 85 3.07 -3.73 10.34
CA ILE A 85 3.13 -4.59 9.17
C ILE A 85 1.89 -4.35 8.31
N ARG A 86 2.11 -4.06 7.03
CA ARG A 86 1.10 -4.06 5.98
C ARG A 86 1.43 -5.17 5.00
N ILE A 87 0.47 -6.04 4.73
CA ILE A 87 0.61 -7.14 3.77
C ILE A 87 -0.39 -6.93 2.63
N ASN A 88 0.11 -7.02 1.40
CA ASN A 88 -0.69 -7.01 0.19
C ASN A 88 -0.64 -8.40 -0.45
N THR A 89 -1.82 -8.98 -0.64
CA THR A 89 -2.03 -10.27 -1.30
C THR A 89 -3.12 -10.12 -2.34
N ARG A 90 -3.02 -10.85 -3.45
CA ARG A 90 -4.06 -10.92 -4.47
C ARG A 90 -4.06 -12.29 -5.15
N THR A 91 -5.20 -12.72 -5.68
CA THR A 91 -5.36 -14.04 -6.30
C THR A 91 -5.49 -14.00 -7.82
N ASP A 92 -5.67 -12.81 -8.41
CA ASP A 92 -5.93 -12.62 -9.83
C ASP A 92 -4.64 -12.50 -10.67
N LYS A 93 -3.53 -12.02 -10.09
CA LYS A 93 -2.21 -12.01 -10.72
C LYS A 93 -1.09 -12.04 -9.69
N LYS A 94 0.07 -12.58 -10.07
CA LYS A 94 1.30 -12.41 -9.29
C LYS A 94 1.76 -10.95 -9.39
N LEU A 95 2.08 -10.36 -8.26
CA LEU A 95 2.61 -9.00 -8.15
C LEU A 95 4.01 -9.08 -7.55
N THR A 96 4.91 -8.21 -8.00
CA THR A 96 6.23 -8.00 -7.41
C THR A 96 6.39 -6.54 -6.97
N LEU A 97 7.35 -6.26 -6.11
CA LEU A 97 7.72 -4.90 -5.68
C LEU A 97 8.06 -4.01 -6.89
N GLU A 98 8.75 -4.56 -7.90
CA GLU A 98 9.08 -3.84 -9.13
C GLU A 98 7.83 -3.48 -9.92
N ASP A 99 6.88 -4.41 -10.06
CA ASP A 99 5.61 -4.15 -10.74
C ASP A 99 4.79 -3.07 -10.03
N SER A 100 4.74 -3.10 -8.70
CA SER A 100 4.07 -2.07 -7.88
C SER A 100 4.68 -0.68 -8.08
N ILE A 101 6.01 -0.59 -8.14
CA ILE A 101 6.71 0.67 -8.38
C ILE A 101 6.49 1.14 -9.83
N ARG A 102 6.56 0.25 -10.81
CA ARG A 102 6.36 0.59 -12.24
C ARG A 102 4.98 1.21 -12.48
N ILE A 103 3.92 0.57 -11.99
CA ILE A 103 2.53 1.07 -12.11
C ILE A 103 2.41 2.49 -11.52
N THR A 104 3.09 2.77 -10.40
CA THR A 104 3.04 4.08 -9.74
C THR A 104 3.97 5.09 -10.42
N GLY A 105 5.11 4.66 -10.96
CA GLY A 105 6.10 5.49 -11.63
C GLY A 105 5.64 5.99 -13.00
N GLU A 106 4.79 5.22 -13.68
CA GLU A 106 4.07 5.64 -14.90
C GLU A 106 3.16 6.86 -14.65
N ILE A 107 2.89 7.23 -13.39
CA ILE A 107 2.16 8.45 -13.06
C ILE A 107 3.00 9.72 -13.20
N ASN A 108 4.33 9.59 -13.12
CA ASN A 108 5.24 10.73 -13.16
C ASN A 108 5.80 11.03 -14.56
N ASP A 109 5.53 10.17 -15.56
CA ASP A 109 5.75 10.46 -16.98
C ASP A 109 4.41 10.78 -17.63
N THR A 110 4.11 12.06 -17.79
CA THR A 110 2.86 12.57 -18.41
C THR A 110 2.60 12.03 -19.83
N ASP A 111 3.56 11.35 -20.45
CA ASP A 111 3.47 10.80 -21.81
C ASP A 111 2.93 9.35 -21.88
N THR A 112 2.95 8.57 -20.80
CA THR A 112 2.48 7.16 -20.80
C THR A 112 1.02 6.96 -20.36
N TYR A 113 0.41 7.97 -19.73
CA TYR A 113 -0.97 7.90 -19.21
C TYR A 113 -2.05 7.76 -20.29
N GLN A 114 -1.73 8.00 -21.57
CA GLN A 114 -2.68 7.81 -22.66
C GLN A 114 -3.01 6.34 -22.95
N TYR A 115 -2.19 5.37 -22.49
CA TYR A 115 -2.35 3.98 -22.93
C TYR A 115 -3.24 3.10 -22.03
N ASN A 116 -3.48 3.46 -20.77
CA ASN A 116 -4.19 2.60 -19.81
C ASN A 116 -5.58 3.10 -19.35
N LEU A 117 -5.98 4.33 -19.69
CA LEU A 117 -7.35 4.81 -19.40
C LEU A 117 -8.41 4.24 -20.35
N ALA A 118 -8.01 3.66 -21.48
CA ALA A 118 -8.93 3.10 -22.47
C ALA A 118 -9.51 1.72 -22.08
N SER A 119 -8.96 1.05 -21.06
CA SER A 119 -9.26 -0.36 -20.79
C SER A 119 -10.13 -0.62 -19.56
N ASN A 120 -10.34 0.33 -18.64
CA ASN A 120 -11.15 0.05 -17.45
C ASN A 120 -11.82 1.28 -16.82
N LYS A 121 -13.10 1.51 -17.16
CA LYS A 121 -13.94 2.61 -16.63
C LYS A 121 -14.06 2.63 -15.09
N ARG A 122 -13.75 1.54 -14.39
CA ARG A 122 -13.86 1.43 -12.92
C ARG A 122 -12.68 2.05 -12.16
N ASP A 123 -11.49 2.05 -12.75
CA ASP A 123 -10.26 2.43 -12.03
C ASP A 123 -10.16 3.96 -11.84
N VAL A 124 -10.85 4.73 -12.69
CA VAL A 124 -10.93 6.20 -12.60
C VAL A 124 -11.66 6.66 -11.34
N TYR A 125 -12.71 5.94 -10.93
CA TYR A 125 -13.51 6.31 -9.75
C TYR A 125 -12.84 5.91 -8.43
N LEU A 126 -12.12 4.78 -8.39
CA LEU A 126 -11.39 4.33 -7.20
C LEU A 126 -10.15 5.17 -6.89
N ALA A 127 -9.49 5.73 -7.92
CA ALA A 127 -8.38 6.65 -7.72
C ALA A 127 -8.82 7.99 -7.07
N ALA A 128 -10.08 8.40 -7.28
CA ALA A 128 -10.64 9.59 -6.64
C ALA A 128 -10.98 9.37 -5.16
N ASP A 129 -11.36 8.14 -4.77
CA ASP A 129 -11.73 7.78 -3.39
C ASP A 129 -10.53 7.65 -2.43
N LEU A 130 -9.33 7.32 -2.94
CA LEU A 130 -8.14 7.08 -2.11
C LEU A 130 -7.29 8.32 -1.83
N VAL A 131 -7.67 9.47 -2.41
CA VAL A 131 -7.04 10.75 -2.12
C VAL A 131 -7.76 11.36 -0.91
N LEU A 132 -7.06 11.32 0.23
CA LEU A 132 -7.48 11.81 1.55
C LEU A 132 -8.34 13.09 1.49
N PRO A 133 -9.35 13.24 2.39
CA PRO A 133 -10.34 14.33 2.36
C PRO A 133 -9.77 15.75 2.44
N GLU A 134 -8.48 15.94 2.70
CA GLU A 134 -7.84 17.26 2.72
C GLU A 134 -7.32 17.76 1.35
N VAL A 135 -7.35 16.95 0.30
CA VAL A 135 -6.85 17.36 -1.05
C VAL A 135 -7.99 17.64 -2.05
N VAL A 136 -9.25 17.48 -1.64
CA VAL A 136 -10.44 17.67 -2.50
C VAL A 136 -10.58 19.09 -3.07
N TYR A 137 -9.88 20.08 -2.50
CA TYR A 137 -9.89 21.46 -3.02
C TYR A 137 -9.04 21.68 -4.29
N ARG A 138 -8.24 20.69 -4.73
CA ARG A 138 -7.32 20.85 -5.87
C ARG A 138 -7.39 19.70 -6.87
N ILE A 139 -8.61 19.31 -7.25
CA ILE A 139 -8.82 18.68 -8.56
C ILE A 139 -9.61 19.66 -9.45
N PRO A 140 -9.02 20.75 -10.00
CA PRO A 140 -9.79 21.71 -10.77
C PRO A 140 -9.48 21.60 -12.27
N LYS A 141 -10.55 21.50 -13.07
CA LYS A 141 -10.63 21.70 -14.53
C LYS A 141 -10.03 20.65 -15.47
N TYR A 142 -8.96 19.95 -15.10
CA TYR A 142 -8.33 19.00 -16.02
C TYR A 142 -9.26 17.81 -16.33
N ILE A 143 -9.90 17.25 -15.29
CA ILE A 143 -10.86 16.14 -15.45
C ILE A 143 -12.10 16.57 -16.24
N ASP A 144 -12.65 17.75 -15.98
CA ASP A 144 -13.80 18.29 -16.72
C ASP A 144 -13.50 18.47 -18.22
N THR A 145 -12.26 18.87 -18.54
CA THR A 145 -11.82 19.04 -19.92
C THR A 145 -11.72 17.69 -20.64
N VAL A 146 -11.22 16.66 -19.97
CA VAL A 146 -11.10 15.28 -20.49
C VAL A 146 -12.50 14.67 -20.70
N ILE A 147 -13.41 14.80 -19.74
CA ILE A 147 -14.79 14.29 -19.84
C ILE A 147 -15.50 14.93 -21.05
N LYS A 148 -15.40 16.25 -21.20
CA LYS A 148 -16.07 16.98 -22.29
C LYS A 148 -15.47 16.69 -23.66
N GLN A 149 -14.15 16.56 -23.78
CA GLN A 149 -13.48 16.37 -25.07
C GLN A 149 -13.50 14.91 -25.57
N GLN A 150 -13.49 13.92 -24.68
CA GLN A 150 -13.33 12.51 -25.07
C GLN A 150 -14.57 11.66 -24.88
N LEU A 151 -15.47 12.02 -23.97
CA LEU A 151 -16.72 11.27 -23.73
C LEU A 151 -17.96 12.00 -24.28
N GLY A 152 -17.84 13.29 -24.63
CA GLY A 152 -18.96 14.09 -25.13
C GLY A 152 -20.05 14.36 -24.09
N GLU A 153 -19.77 14.07 -22.82
CA GLU A 153 -20.68 14.27 -21.70
C GLU A 153 -20.39 15.64 -21.04
N GLU A 154 -21.43 16.32 -20.57
CA GLU A 154 -21.24 17.55 -19.81
C GLU A 154 -20.67 17.20 -18.42
N PRO A 155 -19.68 17.95 -17.90
CA PRO A 155 -19.09 17.69 -16.59
C PRO A 155 -20.18 17.69 -15.51
N LEU A 156 -20.14 16.69 -14.62
CA LEU A 156 -20.93 16.74 -13.38
C LEU A 156 -20.51 18.00 -12.62
N ASN A 157 -21.45 18.88 -12.27
CA ASN A 157 -21.12 20.06 -11.49
C ASN A 157 -20.82 19.64 -10.05
N TRP A 158 -19.56 19.29 -9.78
CA TRP A 158 -19.12 18.74 -8.50
C TRP A 158 -19.34 19.69 -7.31
N THR A 159 -19.57 20.99 -7.56
CA THR A 159 -19.89 21.97 -6.51
C THR A 159 -21.34 21.88 -6.02
N ASP A 160 -22.26 21.27 -6.78
CA ASP A 160 -23.68 21.24 -6.42
C ASP A 160 -24.07 20.01 -5.59
N ASN A 161 -23.23 18.97 -5.56
CA ASN A 161 -23.53 17.69 -4.89
C ASN A 161 -22.80 17.49 -3.54
N VAL A 162 -22.25 18.54 -2.94
CA VAL A 162 -21.65 18.45 -1.60
C VAL A 162 -22.73 18.28 -0.51
N TYR A 163 -23.98 18.66 -0.78
CA TYR A 163 -25.08 18.62 0.21
C TYR A 163 -25.87 17.30 0.27
N GLU A 164 -25.64 16.31 -0.61
CA GLU A 164 -26.36 15.03 -0.54
C GLU A 164 -25.64 13.93 0.27
N TRP A 165 -24.44 14.22 0.81
CA TRP A 165 -23.65 13.27 1.60
C TRP A 165 -24.09 13.16 3.06
N GLU A 166 -24.86 14.10 3.59
CA GLU A 166 -25.39 14.03 4.96
C GLU A 166 -26.54 13.01 5.12
N ASN A 167 -27.08 12.45 4.03
CA ASN A 167 -28.22 11.53 4.07
C ASN A 167 -27.89 10.12 3.54
N TYR A 168 -26.62 9.77 3.36
CA TYR A 168 -26.24 8.44 2.84
C TYR A 168 -26.45 7.32 3.89
N ASP A 169 -26.29 7.63 5.17
CA ASP A 169 -26.48 6.67 6.27
C ASP A 169 -27.94 6.22 6.47
N GLU A 170 -28.94 6.95 5.95
CA GLU A 170 -30.35 6.55 6.08
C GLU A 170 -30.85 5.58 4.99
N LYS A 171 -30.13 5.45 3.86
CA LYS A 171 -30.60 4.68 2.68
C LYS A 171 -30.06 3.26 2.57
N VAL A 172 -28.99 2.95 3.29
CA VAL A 172 -28.39 1.61 3.35
C VAL A 172 -28.50 1.13 4.79
N GLY A 173 -29.60 0.43 5.09
CA GLY A 173 -29.83 -0.18 6.41
C GLY A 173 -28.66 -1.04 6.89
N PRO A 174 -28.62 -1.38 8.18
CA PRO A 174 -27.41 -1.88 8.84
C PRO A 174 -26.91 -3.19 8.22
N ILE A 175 -25.58 -3.27 8.08
CA ILE A 175 -24.80 -4.41 7.56
C ILE A 175 -24.97 -5.64 8.47
#